data_AF-A8ZMN2-F1
#
_entry.id   AF-A8ZMN2-F1
#
_cell.length_a   1.000
_cell.length_b   1.000
_cell.length_c   1.000
_cell.angle_alpha   90.00
_cell.angle_beta   90.00
_cell.angle_gamma   90.00
#
_symmetry.space_group_name_H-M   'P 1'
#
loop_
_entity.id
_entity.type
_entity.pdbx_description
1 polymer ?
#
loop_
_entity_poly.entity_id
_entity_poly.type
_entity_poly.pdbx_seq_one_letter_code
_entity_poly.pdbx_strand_id
1 'polypeptide(L)' 'MSNLYLANALILVNDNLTLAVKIIECAEEAGDDFSPKARQGIARAHAGLAMATQGMEYEELQAMIMQSNLIE' A
#
# COMPACT_ATOMS: atom_id res chain seq x y z
N MET A 1 10.15 -13.51 19.55
CA MET A 1 8.81 -12.89 19.72
C MET A 1 8.67 -11.56 19.00
N SER A 2 9.54 -10.55 19.17
CA SER A 2 9.34 -9.24 18.53
C SER A 2 9.36 -9.28 16.99
N ASN A 3 10.17 -10.15 16.38
CA ASN A 3 10.24 -10.28 14.92
C ASN A 3 8.96 -10.82 14.28
N LEU A 4 8.18 -11.65 14.98
CA LEU A 4 6.90 -12.15 14.47
C LEU A 4 5.84 -11.04 14.46
N TYR A 5 5.74 -10.25 15.53
CA TYR A 5 4.82 -9.12 15.58
C TYR A 5 5.18 -8.06 14.54
N LEU A 6 6.47 -7.79 14.33
CA LEU A 6 6.94 -6.89 13.29
C LEU A 6 6.60 -7.42 11.90
N ALA A 7 6.89 -8.69 11.62
CA ALA A 7 6.55 -9.32 10.33
C ALA A 7 5.04 -9.26 10.04
N ASN A 8 4.20 -9.62 11.02
CA ASN A 8 2.75 -9.55 10.89
C ASN A 8 2.25 -8.11 10.65
N ALA A 9 2.85 -7.14 11.34
CA ALA A 9 2.52 -5.73 11.12
C ALA A 9 2.93 -5.27 9.72
N LEU A 10 4.11 -5.67 9.24
CA LEU A 10 4.58 -5.34 7.88
C LEU A 10 3.70 -5.97 6.80
N ILE A 11 3.24 -7.21 6.98
CA ILE A 11 2.27 -7.85 6.08
C ILE A 11 0.98 -7.04 6.04
N LEU A 12 0.40 -6.74 7.21
CA LEU A 12 -0.85 -5.96 7.28
C LEU A 12 -0.69 -4.58 6.63
N VAL A 13 0.44 -3.91 6.80
CA VAL A 13 0.72 -2.64 6.13
C VAL A 13 0.81 -2.83 4.62
N ASN A 14 1.56 -3.81 4.15
CA ASN A 14 1.73 -4.08 2.72
C ASN A 14 0.40 -4.43 2.02
N ASP A 15 -0.43 -5.25 2.65
CA ASP A 15 -1.75 -5.62 2.13
C ASP A 15 -2.69 -4.41 2.05
N ASN A 16 -2.69 -3.57 3.10
CA ASN A 16 -3.51 -2.37 3.11
C ASN A 16 -3.04 -1.33 2.09
N LEU A 17 -1.73 -1.18 1.88
CA LEU A 17 -1.19 -0.32 0.81
C LEU A 17 -1.61 -0.83 -0.56
N THR A 18 -1.49 -2.15 -0.80
CA THR A 18 -1.91 -2.79 -2.05
C THR A 18 -3.40 -2.58 -2.32
N LEU A 19 -4.25 -2.74 -1.28
CA LEU A 19 -5.69 -2.49 -1.40
C LEU A 19 -5.99 -1.02 -1.68
N ALA A 20 -5.31 -0.10 -0.98
CA ALA A 20 -5.50 1.33 -1.15
C ALA A 20 -5.11 1.79 -2.56
N VAL A 21 -4.03 1.27 -3.13
CA VAL A 21 -3.63 1.53 -4.53
C VAL A 21 -4.78 1.17 -5.48
N LYS A 22 -5.33 -0.05 -5.37
CA LYS A 22 -6.45 -0.49 -6.21
C LYS A 22 -7.70 0.40 -6.08
N ILE A 23 -8.02 0.84 -4.85
CA ILE A 23 -9.16 1.74 -4.62
C ILE A 23 -8.94 3.09 -5.31
N ILE A 24 -7.71 3.63 -5.23
CA ILE A 24 -7.37 4.90 -5.86
C ILE A 24 -7.34 4.78 -7.38
N GLU A 25 -6.81 3.69 -7.94
CA GLU A 25 -6.87 3.40 -9.38
C GLU A 25 -8.33 3.39 -9.88
N CYS A 26 -9.24 2.70 -9.18
CA CYS A 26 -10.67 2.73 -9.49
C CYS A 26 -11.26 4.15 -9.44
N ALA A 27 -10.84 4.98 -8.48
CA ALA A 27 -11.31 6.35 -8.35
C ALA A 27 -10.76 7.27 -9.47
N GLU A 28 -9.56 6.99 -9.97
CA GLU A 28 -8.98 7.69 -11.12
C GLU A 28 -9.68 7.31 -12.43
N GLU A 29 -10.02 6.03 -12.61
CA GLU A 29 -10.80 5.54 -13.75
C GLU A 29 -12.21 6.16 -13.80
N ALA A 30 -12.84 6.37 -12.64
CA ALA A 30 -14.12 7.08 -12.50
C ALA A 30 -13.98 8.62 -12.56
N GLY A 31 -12.78 9.14 -12.88
CA GLY A 31 -12.38 10.54 -12.69
C GLY A 31 -13.31 11.61 -13.29
N ASP A 32 -14.07 11.28 -14.33
CA ASP A 32 -15.01 12.20 -14.97
C ASP A 32 -16.25 12.51 -14.10
N ASP A 33 -16.59 11.62 -13.16
CA ASP A 33 -17.70 11.80 -12.22
C ASP A 33 -17.35 12.76 -11.06
N PHE A 34 -16.07 13.07 -10.89
CA PHE A 34 -15.57 13.87 -9.77
C PHE A 34 -15.32 15.33 -10.13
N SER A 35 -15.54 16.22 -9.15
CA SER A 35 -15.12 17.62 -9.26
C SER A 35 -13.59 17.75 -9.45
N PRO A 36 -13.09 18.83 -10.07
CA PRO A 36 -11.64 19.05 -10.21
C PRO A 36 -10.86 18.99 -8.90
N LYS A 37 -11.44 19.48 -7.80
CA LYS A 37 -10.83 19.45 -6.46
C LYS A 37 -10.71 18.02 -5.93
N ALA A 38 -11.73 17.18 -6.16
CA ALA A 38 -11.69 15.77 -5.78
C ALA A 38 -10.63 15.00 -6.58
N ARG A 39 -10.57 15.20 -7.91
CA ARG A 39 -9.49 14.63 -8.74
C ARG A 39 -8.08 15.01 -8.25
N GLN A 40 -7.88 16.28 -7.86
CA GLN A 40 -6.60 16.71 -7.29
C GLN A 40 -6.30 16.03 -5.94
N GLY A 41 -7.33 15.76 -5.14
CA GLY A 41 -7.22 14.98 -3.91
C GLY A 41 -6.78 13.53 -4.18
N ILE A 42 -7.44 12.87 -5.14
CA ILE A 42 -7.13 11.51 -5.58
C ILE A 42 -5.67 11.43 -6.08
N ALA A 43 -5.26 12.34 -6.97
CA ALA A 43 -3.89 12.37 -7.50
C ALA A 43 -2.83 12.54 -6.39
N ARG A 44 -3.11 13.35 -5.36
CA ARG A 44 -2.22 13.47 -4.19
C ARG A 44 -2.18 12.19 -3.37
N ALA A 45 -3.32 11.53 -3.18
CA ALA A 45 -3.38 10.26 -2.48
C ALA A 45 -2.59 9.17 -3.22
N HIS A 46 -2.73 9.10 -4.55
CA HIS A 46 -1.96 8.20 -5.40
C HIS A 46 -0.45 8.43 -5.24
N ALA A 47 0.02 9.67 -5.37
CA ALA A 47 1.43 9.99 -5.19
C ALA A 47 1.97 9.59 -3.81
N GLY A 48 1.20 9.81 -2.75
CA GLY A 48 1.53 9.36 -1.39
C GLY A 48 1.63 7.85 -1.26
N LEU A 49 0.67 7.12 -1.84
CA LEU A 49 0.65 5.65 -1.85
C LEU A 49 1.80 5.06 -2.65
N ALA A 50 2.16 5.65 -3.78
CA ALA A 50 3.31 5.23 -4.57
C ALA A 50 4.61 5.32 -3.75
N MET A 51 4.83 6.44 -3.06
CA MET A 51 6.00 6.60 -2.18
C MET A 51 5.99 5.61 -1.01
N ALA A 52 4.83 5.41 -0.37
CA ALA A 52 4.71 4.45 0.73
C ALA A 52 4.99 3.01 0.27
N THR A 53 4.46 2.61 -0.89
CA THR A 53 4.68 1.29 -1.49
C THR A 53 6.14 1.09 -1.85
N GLN A 54 6.77 2.07 -2.49
CA GLN A 54 8.20 2.03 -2.81
C GLN A 54 9.06 1.86 -1.55
N GLY A 55 8.70 2.51 -0.44
CA GLY A 55 9.38 2.32 0.84
C GLY A 55 9.29 0.89 1.38
N MET A 56 8.22 0.16 1.03
CA MET A 56 8.03 -1.24 1.44
C MET A 56 8.82 -2.23 0.57
N GLU A 57 9.30 -1.84 -0.61
CA GLU A 57 10.08 -2.69 -1.52
C GLU A 57 11.53 -2.91 -1.04
N TYR A 58 11.94 -2.25 0.04
CA TYR A 58 13.27 -2.45 0.63
C TYR A 58 13.51 -3.92 0.99
N GLU A 59 14.67 -4.45 0.60
CA GLU A 59 14.94 -5.90 0.60
C GLU A 59 14.75 -6.55 1.98
N GLU A 60 15.21 -5.91 3.06
CA GLU A 60 15.03 -6.44 4.42
C GLU A 60 13.55 -6.50 4.84
N LEU A 61 12.73 -5.52 4.42
CA LEU A 61 11.30 -5.50 4.72
C LEU A 61 10.56 -6.57 3.91
N GLN A 62 10.89 -6.71 2.63
CA GLN A 62 10.34 -7.76 1.75
C GLN A 62 10.69 -9.16 2.26
N ALA A 63 11.94 -9.37 2.69
CA ALA A 63 12.36 -10.64 3.27
C ALA A 63 11.55 -10.99 4.53
N MET A 64 11.27 -10.01 5.39
CA MET A 64 10.43 -10.21 6.59
C MET A 64 8.97 -10.54 6.25
N ILE A 65 8.40 -9.87 5.23
CA ILE A 65 7.04 -10.13 4.74
C ILE A 65 6.94 -11.55 4.16
N MET A 66 7.91 -11.98 3.35
CA MET A 66 7.88 -13.30 2.69
C MET A 66 8.13 -14.47 3.64
N GLN A 67 8.99 -14.31 4.66
CA GLN A 67 9.34 -15.40 5.59
C GLN A 67 8.17 -15.82 6.49
N SER A 68 7.24 -14.92 6.79
CA SER A 68 6.07 -15.22 7.62
C SER A 68 5.03 -16.08 6.88
N ASN A 69 5.02 -16.09 5.54
CA ASN A 69 4.14 -16.95 4.74
C ASN A 69 4.61 -18.42 4.63
N LEU A 70 5.77 -18.76 5.23
CA LEU A 70 6.36 -20.11 5.22
C LEU A 70 6.15 -20.87 6.54
N ILE A 71 5.46 -20.28 7.53
CA ILE A 71 5.32 -20.82 8.89
C ILE A 71 3.87 -21.25 9.21
N GLU A 72 2.93 -21.18 8.25
CA GLU A 72 1.59 -21.79 8.39
C GLU A 72 1.58 -23.29 8.09
#